data_AF-A0A963KQK4-F1
#
_entry.id   AF-A0A963KQK4-F1
#
_cell.length_a   1.000
_cell.length_b   1.000
_cell.length_c   1.000
_cell.angle_alpha   90.00
_cell.angle_beta   90.00
_cell.angle_gamma   90.00
#
_symmetry.space_group_name_H-M   'P 1'
#
loop_
_entity.id
_entity.type
_entity.pdbx_description
1 polymer ?
#
loop_
_entity_poly.entity_id
_entity_poly.type
_entity_poly.pdbx_seq_one_letter_code
_entity_poly.pdbx_strand_id
1 'polypeptide(L)'
;MIRLSTCVLVFGLFAAAVPVAQAIEEPAYTVERRYDQGFEIRAYAPVRVAEVTVAGPAEDAGNQGFRILAAYIFGENRGDREIAMTAPVTQTPEPAKIAMTAPVTQAATEGGYTVQFAMPASFTLQTLPEPLDTRIRLRELPGKRYAVIRYSGFWSNANYATHLDKLERATADAGVETQGAPVYARYDPPWVPWFMRRNEIWLQLR
;
A
#
# COMPACT_ATOMS: atom_id res chain seq x y z
N MET A 1 -38.30 44.09 -48.46
CA MET A 1 -36.99 44.30 -47.81
C MET A 1 -37.15 44.12 -46.30
N ILE A 2 -36.81 42.94 -45.76
CA ILE A 2 -36.55 42.73 -44.33
C ILE A 2 -35.40 41.72 -44.28
N ARG A 3 -34.25 42.11 -43.72
CA ARG A 3 -33.06 41.27 -43.57
C ARG A 3 -33.17 40.47 -42.28
N LEU A 4 -32.99 39.15 -42.34
CA LEU A 4 -32.90 38.26 -41.19
C LEU A 4 -31.41 38.01 -40.90
N SER A 5 -30.92 38.47 -39.75
CA SER A 5 -29.55 38.22 -39.26
C SER A 5 -29.46 36.82 -38.66
N THR A 6 -28.59 35.97 -39.21
CA THR A 6 -28.26 34.65 -38.65
C THR A 6 -27.05 34.80 -37.71
N CYS A 7 -27.27 34.68 -36.40
CA CYS A 7 -26.21 34.47 -35.42
C CYS A 7 -25.77 33.00 -35.45
N VAL A 8 -24.51 32.74 -35.82
CA VAL A 8 -23.88 31.42 -35.67
C VAL A 8 -23.19 31.39 -34.31
N LEU A 9 -23.72 30.59 -33.38
CA LEU A 9 -23.10 30.28 -32.09
C LEU A 9 -22.13 29.11 -32.30
N VAL A 10 -20.83 29.39 -32.27
CA VAL A 10 -19.77 28.36 -32.29
C VAL A 10 -19.58 27.84 -30.87
N PHE A 11 -20.09 26.65 -30.58
CA PHE A 11 -19.76 25.93 -29.35
C PHE A 11 -18.39 25.26 -29.51
N GLY A 12 -17.37 25.83 -28.87
CA GLY A 12 -16.03 25.24 -28.80
C GLY A 12 -16.04 24.02 -27.88
N LEU A 13 -15.74 22.85 -28.43
CA LEU A 13 -15.56 21.61 -27.67
C LEU A 13 -14.17 21.65 -26.99
N PHE A 14 -14.12 22.08 -25.72
CA PHE A 14 -12.92 21.92 -24.90
C PHE A 14 -12.79 20.44 -24.48
N ALA A 15 -11.99 19.67 -25.22
CA ALA A 15 -11.53 18.37 -24.77
C ALA A 15 -10.50 18.58 -23.64
N ALA A 16 -10.96 18.56 -22.39
CA ALA A 16 -10.07 18.47 -21.25
C ALA A 16 -9.38 17.11 -21.29
N ALA A 17 -8.06 17.11 -21.53
CA ALA A 17 -7.24 15.92 -21.36
C ALA A 17 -7.32 15.51 -19.88
N VAL A 18 -8.07 14.46 -19.59
CA VAL A 18 -8.05 13.81 -18.27
C VAL A 18 -6.65 13.22 -18.11
N PRO A 19 -5.83 13.67 -17.15
CA PRO A 19 -4.54 13.06 -16.94
C PRO A 19 -4.78 11.59 -16.56
N VAL A 20 -4.18 10.68 -17.32
CA VAL A 20 -4.16 9.26 -17.00
C VAL A 20 -3.47 9.14 -15.64
N ALA A 21 -4.24 8.84 -14.60
CA ALA A 21 -3.69 8.54 -13.29
C ALA A 21 -2.68 7.40 -13.46
N GLN A 22 -1.41 7.63 -13.10
CA GLN A 22 -0.44 6.56 -12.97
C GLN A 22 -1.02 5.57 -11.94
N ALA A 23 -1.28 4.33 -12.36
CA ALA A 23 -1.76 3.31 -11.45
C ALA A 23 -0.69 3.09 -10.38
N ILE A 24 -1.07 3.24 -9.11
CA ILE A 24 -0.22 2.91 -7.98
C ILE A 24 0.00 1.40 -8.01
N GLU A 25 1.27 0.96 -8.01
CA GLU A 25 1.60 -0.46 -8.07
C GLU A 25 1.10 -1.20 -6.80
N GLU A 26 0.62 -2.43 -6.97
CA GLU A 26 0.14 -3.29 -5.89
C GLU A 26 0.80 -4.68 -5.92
N PRO A 27 0.98 -5.35 -4.77
CA PRO A 27 1.46 -6.73 -4.72
C PRO A 27 0.61 -7.65 -5.59
N ALA A 28 1.26 -8.44 -6.44
CA ALA A 28 0.57 -9.39 -7.29
C ALA A 28 -0.08 -10.52 -6.48
N TYR A 29 -1.34 -10.84 -6.81
CA TYR A 29 -2.05 -11.97 -6.24
C TYR A 29 -3.00 -12.62 -7.24
N THR A 30 -3.40 -13.86 -6.97
CA THR A 30 -4.48 -14.56 -7.66
C THR A 30 -5.64 -14.79 -6.70
N VAL A 31 -6.87 -14.55 -7.13
CA VAL A 31 -8.07 -14.93 -6.38
C VAL A 31 -8.32 -16.42 -6.61
N GLU A 32 -8.09 -17.23 -5.59
CA GLU A 32 -8.32 -18.68 -5.64
C GLU A 32 -9.78 -19.05 -5.42
N ARG A 33 -10.48 -18.26 -4.60
CA ARG A 33 -11.89 -18.50 -4.26
C ARG A 33 -12.60 -17.23 -3.81
N ARG A 34 -13.89 -17.13 -4.14
CA ARG A 34 -14.81 -16.12 -3.62
C ARG A 34 -15.89 -16.79 -2.80
N TYR A 35 -16.29 -16.14 -1.72
CA TYR A 35 -17.33 -16.59 -0.81
C TYR A 35 -18.48 -15.59 -0.79
N ASP A 36 -19.72 -16.07 -0.79
CA ASP A 36 -20.92 -15.23 -0.77
C ASP A 36 -21.03 -14.37 0.49
N GLN A 37 -20.34 -14.77 1.56
CA GLN A 37 -20.15 -14.02 2.81
C GLN A 37 -19.33 -12.72 2.62
N GLY A 38 -18.79 -12.47 1.43
CA GLY A 38 -18.15 -11.20 1.06
C GLY A 38 -16.65 -11.15 1.29
N PHE A 39 -15.98 -12.31 1.30
CA PHE A 39 -14.51 -12.40 1.36
C PHE A 39 -13.94 -13.28 0.23
N GLU A 40 -12.65 -13.13 -0.01
CA GLU A 40 -11.91 -13.88 -1.02
C GLU A 40 -10.72 -14.61 -0.38
N ILE A 41 -10.36 -15.78 -0.92
CA ILE A 41 -9.04 -16.36 -0.68
C ILE A 41 -8.12 -15.91 -1.81
N ARG A 42 -7.01 -15.26 -1.45
CA ARG A 42 -6.01 -14.75 -2.37
C ARG A 42 -4.65 -15.39 -2.08
N ALA A 43 -3.97 -15.82 -3.14
CA ALA A 43 -2.57 -16.23 -3.09
C ALA A 43 -1.68 -15.07 -3.57
N TYR A 44 -0.91 -14.51 -2.66
CA TYR A 44 0.04 -13.43 -2.95
C TYR A 44 1.40 -14.00 -3.36
N ALA A 45 2.00 -13.39 -4.38
CA ALA A 45 3.38 -13.65 -4.74
C ALA A 45 4.35 -13.13 -3.65
N PRO A 46 5.61 -13.59 -3.61
CA PRO A 46 6.63 -12.97 -2.79
C PRO A 46 6.71 -11.46 -3.04
N VAL A 47 6.86 -10.68 -1.98
CA VAL A 47 6.86 -9.22 -2.05
C VAL A 47 8.00 -8.65 -1.22
N ARG A 48 8.70 -7.67 -1.78
CA ARG A 48 9.73 -6.91 -1.06
C ARG A 48 9.07 -5.80 -0.29
N VAL A 49 9.48 -5.62 0.94
CA VAL A 49 8.91 -4.59 1.82
C VAL A 49 10.01 -3.78 2.49
N ALA A 50 9.72 -2.50 2.67
CA ALA A 50 10.34 -1.70 3.71
C ALA A 50 9.40 -1.72 4.91
N GLU A 51 9.91 -2.08 6.08
CA GLU A 51 9.12 -2.18 7.30
C GLU A 51 9.75 -1.47 8.48
N VAL A 52 8.91 -1.03 9.41
CA VAL A 52 9.32 -0.48 10.70
C VAL A 52 8.36 -0.97 11.78
N THR A 53 8.90 -1.31 12.94
CA THR A 53 8.11 -1.62 14.13
C THR A 53 8.04 -0.38 15.01
N VAL A 54 6.82 0.03 15.38
CA VAL A 54 6.57 1.19 16.24
C VAL A 54 5.80 0.76 17.48
N ALA A 55 6.21 1.29 18.63
CA ALA A 55 5.53 1.07 19.91
C ALA A 55 4.32 2.01 20.04
N GLY A 56 3.35 1.62 20.87
CA GLY A 56 2.16 2.41 21.17
C GLY A 56 0.86 1.82 20.60
N PRO A 57 -0.26 2.56 20.69
CA PRO A 57 -1.56 2.08 20.26
C PRO A 57 -1.64 1.95 18.73
N ALA A 58 -2.51 1.05 18.25
CA ALA A 58 -2.70 0.76 16.83
C ALA A 58 -3.02 2.01 16.01
N GLU A 59 -3.79 2.93 16.60
CA GLU A 59 -4.29 4.15 15.98
C GLU A 59 -3.16 5.10 15.57
N ASP A 60 -2.13 5.19 16.42
CA ASP A 60 -0.97 6.04 16.17
C ASP A 60 0.09 5.33 15.34
N ALA A 61 0.26 4.02 15.56
CA ALA A 61 1.28 3.22 14.90
C ALA A 61 1.24 3.35 13.37
N GLY A 62 0.04 3.29 12.79
CA GLY A 62 -0.14 3.38 11.34
C GLY A 62 0.35 4.70 10.74
N ASN A 63 0.20 5.81 11.46
CA ASN A 63 0.66 7.13 11.00
C ASN A 63 2.14 7.35 11.29
N GLN A 64 2.63 6.87 12.44
CA GLN A 64 4.05 6.95 12.78
C GLN A 64 4.91 6.14 11.81
N GLY A 65 4.56 4.88 11.59
CA GLY A 65 5.25 4.01 10.64
C GLY A 65 5.18 4.54 9.21
N PHE A 66 4.01 5.04 8.80
CA PHE A 66 3.86 5.68 7.48
C PHE A 66 4.84 6.84 7.29
N ARG A 67 4.96 7.76 8.26
CA ARG A 67 5.88 8.92 8.13
C ARG A 67 7.34 8.49 8.00
N ILE A 68 7.77 7.51 8.79
CA ILE A 68 9.14 6.97 8.74
C ILE A 68 9.42 6.34 7.36
N LEU A 69 8.53 5.49 6.87
CA LEU A 69 8.68 4.84 5.57
C LEU A 69 8.53 5.82 4.40
N ALA A 70 7.67 6.84 4.54
CA ALA A 70 7.53 7.92 3.57
C ALA A 70 8.83 8.72 3.44
N ALA A 71 9.45 9.11 4.56
CA ALA A 71 10.75 9.77 4.56
C ALA A 71 11.79 8.96 3.77
N TYR A 72 11.86 7.65 4.00
CA TYR A 72 12.74 6.75 3.26
C TYR A 72 12.49 6.79 1.74
N ILE A 73 11.26 6.55 1.27
CA ILE A 73 10.99 6.50 -0.17
C ILE A 73 11.11 7.87 -0.86
N PHE A 74 11.05 8.97 -0.10
CA PHE A 74 11.17 10.34 -0.62
C PHE A 74 12.57 10.95 -0.49
N GLY A 75 13.55 10.21 0.04
CA GLY A 75 14.97 10.61 -0.02
C GLY A 75 15.78 10.47 1.26
N GLU A 76 15.22 9.99 2.37
CA GLU A 76 16.03 9.68 3.58
C GLU A 76 16.71 8.31 3.46
N ASN A 77 17.49 8.15 2.39
CA ASN A 77 18.23 6.94 2.05
C ASN A 77 19.59 7.30 1.43
N ARG A 78 20.50 6.33 1.40
CA ARG A 78 21.86 6.48 0.87
C ARG A 78 21.97 6.35 -0.65
N GLY A 79 20.95 6.78 -1.40
CA GLY A 79 21.02 6.82 -2.86
C GLY A 79 21.40 5.50 -3.53
N ASP A 80 21.83 5.57 -4.79
CA ASP A 80 22.45 4.43 -5.43
C ASP A 80 23.75 4.06 -4.69
N ARG A 81 23.89 2.78 -4.36
CA ARG A 81 25.20 2.21 -4.02
C ARG A 81 26.06 2.32 -5.26
N GLU A 82 26.99 3.26 -5.28
CA GLU A 82 28.04 3.33 -6.28
C GLU A 82 28.88 2.03 -6.21
N ILE A 83 28.52 1.03 -7.03
CA ILE A 83 29.38 -0.13 -7.29
C ILE A 83 30.24 0.23 -8.49
N ALA A 84 31.39 0.85 -8.23
CA ALA A 84 32.61 0.65 -9.02
C ALA A 84 33.81 1.11 -8.19
N MET A 85 34.65 0.14 -7.77
CA MET A 85 36.00 0.41 -7.26
C MET A 85 36.91 0.93 -8.39
N THR A 86 36.70 2.17 -8.82
CA THR A 86 37.65 2.90 -9.66
C THR A 86 37.86 4.28 -9.08
N ALA A 87 39.08 4.51 -8.58
CA ALA A 87 39.47 5.78 -7.99
C ALA A 87 39.63 6.91 -9.04
N PRO A 88 39.46 8.19 -8.68
CA PRO A 88 38.69 8.71 -7.55
C PRO A 88 37.34 9.25 -8.06
N VAL A 89 36.23 8.82 -7.46
CA VAL A 89 34.95 9.52 -7.64
C VAL A 89 34.58 10.13 -6.29
N THR A 90 34.82 11.44 -6.18
CA THR A 90 34.24 12.27 -5.12
C THR A 90 32.84 12.64 -5.55
N GLN A 91 31.90 11.70 -5.51
CA GLN A 91 30.48 12.00 -5.64
C GLN A 91 29.79 11.60 -4.35
N THR A 92 29.21 12.58 -3.66
CA THR A 92 28.30 12.30 -2.56
C THR A 92 27.11 11.53 -3.13
N PRO A 93 26.72 10.37 -2.57
CA PRO A 93 25.53 9.65 -3.04
C PRO A 93 24.30 10.56 -2.98
N GLU A 94 23.66 10.80 -4.13
CA GLU A 94 22.43 11.57 -4.20
C GLU A 94 21.24 10.71 -3.74
N PRO A 95 20.36 11.23 -2.88
CA PRO A 95 19.15 10.52 -2.45
C PRO A 95 18.30 9.97 -3.60
N ALA A 96 17.90 8.70 -3.49
CA ALA A 96 17.03 8.07 -4.49
C ALA A 96 15.55 8.23 -4.11
N LYS A 97 14.70 8.55 -5.09
CA LYS A 97 13.23 8.54 -4.92
C LYS A 97 12.67 7.21 -5.38
N ILE A 98 11.84 6.60 -4.54
CA ILE A 98 11.16 5.34 -4.83
C ILE A 98 9.67 5.64 -5.04
N ALA A 99 9.08 5.07 -6.09
CA ALA A 99 7.65 5.20 -6.33
C ALA A 99 6.84 4.59 -5.19
N MET A 100 5.79 5.28 -4.75
CA MET A 100 4.88 4.76 -3.74
C MET A 100 4.03 3.62 -4.31
N THR A 101 3.80 2.60 -3.51
CA THR A 101 2.92 1.46 -3.82
C THR A 101 1.74 1.44 -2.84
N ALA A 102 0.75 0.60 -3.13
CA ALA A 102 -0.35 0.31 -2.22
C ALA A 102 -0.46 -1.22 -2.05
N PRO A 103 -1.02 -1.73 -0.93
CA PRO A 103 -1.42 -0.99 0.25
C PRO A 103 -0.25 -0.70 1.20
N VAL A 104 -0.49 0.20 2.15
CA VAL A 104 0.26 0.27 3.40
C VAL A 104 -0.35 -0.71 4.38
N THR A 105 0.43 -1.69 4.85
CA THR A 105 -0.05 -2.71 5.78
C THR A 105 0.39 -2.43 7.22
N GLN A 106 -0.41 -2.88 8.17
CA GLN A 106 -0.13 -2.82 9.60
C GLN A 106 -0.57 -4.13 10.26
N ALA A 107 0.30 -4.72 11.09
CA ALA A 107 -0.01 -5.91 11.88
C ALA A 107 0.61 -5.82 13.28
N ALA A 108 -0.06 -6.41 14.27
CA ALA A 108 0.47 -6.49 15.63
C ALA A 108 1.70 -7.42 15.69
N THR A 109 2.67 -7.08 16.52
CA THR A 109 3.89 -7.86 16.77
C THR A 109 4.34 -7.68 18.22
N GLU A 110 5.31 -8.47 18.66
CA GLU A 110 6.02 -8.19 19.90
C GLU A 110 6.66 -6.78 19.83
N GLY A 111 6.40 -5.95 20.86
CA GLY A 111 6.90 -4.58 20.93
C GLY A 111 6.04 -3.50 20.24
N GLY A 112 4.90 -3.87 19.61
CA GLY A 112 3.94 -2.91 19.07
C GLY A 112 3.33 -3.34 17.74
N TYR A 113 3.47 -2.50 16.71
CA TYR A 113 2.90 -2.75 15.39
C TYR A 113 3.97 -2.61 14.31
N THR A 114 4.01 -3.58 13.41
CA THR A 114 4.84 -3.51 12.21
C THR A 114 4.03 -2.87 11.09
N VAL A 115 4.54 -1.78 10.53
CA VAL A 115 3.99 -1.10 9.36
C VAL A 115 4.89 -1.40 8.17
N GLN A 116 4.31 -1.69 7.01
CA GLN A 116 5.07 -2.07 5.82
C GLN A 116 4.58 -1.35 4.57
N PHE A 117 5.52 -0.97 3.71
CA PHE A 117 5.28 -0.57 2.33
C PHE A 117 5.76 -1.68 1.42
N ALA A 118 4.97 -2.06 0.42
CA ALA A 118 5.50 -2.88 -0.67
C ALA A 118 6.49 -2.05 -1.50
N MET A 119 7.57 -2.65 -1.94
CA MET A 119 8.53 -1.99 -2.82
C MET A 119 8.16 -2.28 -4.29
N PRO A 120 8.34 -1.34 -5.22
CA PRO A 120 8.08 -1.56 -6.63
C PRO A 120 8.85 -2.77 -7.17
N ALA A 121 8.25 -3.55 -8.07
CA ALA A 121 8.81 -4.79 -8.59
C ALA A 121 10.15 -4.60 -9.33
N SER A 122 10.45 -3.39 -9.80
CA SER A 122 11.73 -3.03 -10.42
C SER A 122 12.92 -3.12 -9.45
N PHE A 123 12.68 -3.11 -8.14
CA PHE A 123 13.73 -3.20 -7.13
C PHE A 123 13.97 -4.64 -6.64
N THR A 124 15.24 -4.92 -6.36
CA THR A 124 15.69 -6.08 -5.59
C THR A 124 16.19 -5.61 -4.22
N LEU A 125 16.41 -6.53 -3.27
CA LEU A 125 17.01 -6.15 -1.99
C LEU A 125 18.41 -5.56 -2.13
N GLN A 126 19.13 -5.87 -3.22
CA GLN A 126 20.46 -5.31 -3.48
C GLN A 126 20.39 -3.92 -4.10
N THR A 127 19.35 -3.61 -4.86
CA THR A 127 19.18 -2.33 -5.55
C THR A 127 18.35 -1.32 -4.77
N LEU A 128 17.64 -1.74 -3.71
CA LEU A 128 17.00 -0.80 -2.79
C LEU A 128 18.07 0.06 -2.09
N PRO A 129 17.89 1.40 -2.08
CA PRO A 129 18.83 2.28 -1.40
C PRO A 129 18.80 2.00 0.10
N GLU A 130 19.95 2.08 0.74
CA GLU A 130 20.07 1.79 2.16
C GLU A 130 19.35 2.87 2.99
N PRO A 131 18.42 2.51 3.89
CA PRO A 131 17.75 3.50 4.74
C PRO A 131 18.75 4.23 5.65
N LEU A 132 18.57 5.53 5.84
CA LEU A 132 19.32 6.28 6.85
C LEU A 132 18.80 6.02 8.27
N ASP A 133 17.50 5.76 8.40
CA ASP A 133 16.86 5.38 9.65
C ASP A 133 17.07 3.89 9.94
N THR A 134 17.87 3.59 10.96
CA THR A 134 18.21 2.22 11.38
C THR A 134 17.02 1.39 11.86
N ARG A 135 15.86 2.01 12.12
CA ARG A 135 14.63 1.29 12.47
C ARG A 135 13.97 0.63 11.26
N ILE A 136 14.30 1.08 10.05
CA ILE A 136 13.75 0.55 8.81
C ILE A 136 14.51 -0.72 8.43
N ARG A 137 13.76 -1.79 8.18
CA ARG A 137 14.31 -3.05 7.67
C ARG A 137 13.77 -3.31 6.27
N LEU A 138 14.67 -3.70 5.37
CA LEU A 138 14.32 -4.15 4.04
C LEU A 138 14.32 -5.69 4.04
N ARG A 139 13.23 -6.30 3.59
CA ARG A 139 13.15 -7.77 3.49
C ARG A 139 12.23 -8.24 2.38
N GLU A 140 12.40 -9.49 1.99
CA GLU A 140 11.46 -10.19 1.13
C GLU A 140 10.53 -11.06 1.99
N LEU A 141 9.23 -10.86 1.82
CA LEU A 141 8.21 -11.72 2.41
C LEU A 141 7.93 -12.86 1.42
N PRO A 142 7.92 -14.13 1.86
CA PRO A 142 7.53 -15.22 1.00
C PRO A 142 6.05 -15.08 0.60
N GLY A 143 5.70 -15.67 -0.55
CA GLY A 143 4.31 -15.74 -0.98
C GLY A 143 3.44 -16.45 0.06
N LYS A 144 2.25 -15.90 0.30
CA LYS A 144 1.32 -16.35 1.34
C LYS A 144 -0.11 -16.31 0.85
N ARG A 145 -0.96 -17.12 1.49
CA ARG A 145 -2.40 -17.15 1.23
C ARG A 145 -3.14 -16.41 2.34
N TYR A 146 -4.11 -15.59 1.95
CA TYR A 146 -4.90 -14.78 2.86
C TYR A 146 -6.39 -14.89 2.54
N ALA A 147 -7.22 -14.94 3.59
CA ALA A 147 -8.62 -14.59 3.49
C ALA A 147 -8.71 -13.07 3.60
N VAL A 148 -9.39 -12.42 2.66
CA VAL A 148 -9.42 -10.96 2.53
C VAL A 148 -10.86 -10.46 2.45
N ILE A 149 -11.21 -9.54 3.34
CA ILE A 149 -12.44 -8.75 3.25
C ILE A 149 -12.10 -7.33 2.82
N ARG A 150 -12.90 -6.76 1.91
CA ARG A 150 -12.80 -5.36 1.48
C ARG A 150 -13.95 -4.55 2.04
N TYR A 151 -13.66 -3.31 2.43
CA TYR A 151 -14.66 -2.34 2.87
C TYR A 151 -14.25 -0.89 2.58
N SER A 152 -15.22 0.02 2.70
CA SER A 152 -15.02 1.47 2.59
C SER A 152 -15.24 2.15 3.93
N GLY A 153 -14.72 3.36 4.12
CA GLY A 153 -14.87 4.08 5.37
C GLY A 153 -13.62 4.79 5.85
N PHE A 154 -13.76 5.46 7.00
CA PHE A 154 -12.63 5.99 7.76
C PHE A 154 -11.76 4.87 8.34
N TRP A 155 -10.50 5.21 8.60
CA TRP A 155 -9.54 4.33 9.29
C TRP A 155 -9.70 4.42 10.80
N SER A 156 -10.86 4.02 11.32
CA SER A 156 -11.12 3.96 12.74
C SER A 156 -10.95 2.54 13.28
N ASN A 157 -10.58 2.45 14.56
CA ASN A 157 -10.53 1.17 15.28
C ASN A 157 -11.90 0.46 15.27
N ALA A 158 -13.00 1.22 15.35
CA ALA A 158 -14.35 0.67 15.23
C ALA A 158 -14.59 -0.01 13.87
N ASN A 159 -14.26 0.65 12.75
CA ASN A 159 -14.40 0.05 11.42
C ASN A 159 -13.51 -1.18 11.26
N TYR A 160 -12.28 -1.12 11.77
CA TYR A 160 -11.37 -2.26 11.79
C TYR A 160 -11.98 -3.44 12.55
N ALA A 161 -12.41 -3.23 13.80
CA ALA A 161 -12.97 -4.28 14.65
C ALA A 161 -14.23 -4.90 14.04
N THR A 162 -15.15 -4.10 13.49
CA THR A 162 -16.37 -4.61 12.83
C THR A 162 -16.06 -5.52 11.65
N HIS A 163 -15.10 -5.15 10.80
CA HIS A 163 -14.79 -5.93 9.61
C HIS A 163 -13.88 -7.12 9.91
N LEU A 164 -13.04 -7.03 10.93
CA LEU A 164 -12.27 -8.18 11.44
C LEU A 164 -13.22 -9.26 11.95
N ASP A 165 -14.13 -8.90 12.86
CA ASP A 165 -15.11 -9.81 13.43
C ASP A 165 -16.01 -10.45 12.34
N LYS A 166 -16.40 -9.67 11.32
CA LYS A 166 -17.11 -10.19 10.15
C LYS A 166 -16.29 -11.22 9.38
N LEU A 167 -15.01 -10.95 9.13
CA LEU A 167 -14.13 -11.86 8.40
C LEU A 167 -13.87 -13.13 9.20
N GLU A 168 -13.58 -13.03 10.49
CA GLU A 168 -13.32 -14.17 11.38
C GLU A 168 -14.52 -15.13 11.42
N ARG A 169 -15.74 -14.61 11.60
CA ARG A 169 -16.97 -15.41 11.54
C ARG A 169 -17.16 -16.04 10.17
N ALA A 170 -17.01 -15.28 9.09
CA ALA A 170 -17.18 -15.79 7.74
C ALA A 170 -16.18 -16.90 7.39
N THR A 171 -14.94 -16.78 7.84
CA THR A 171 -13.92 -17.84 7.66
C THR A 171 -14.23 -19.08 8.50
N ALA A 172 -14.70 -18.90 9.74
CA ALA A 172 -15.08 -20.01 10.61
C ALA A 172 -16.27 -20.80 10.05
N ASP A 173 -17.33 -20.10 9.62
CA ASP A 173 -18.52 -20.70 9.00
C ASP A 173 -18.18 -21.47 7.70
N ALA A 174 -17.15 -21.00 6.98
CA ALA A 174 -16.65 -21.63 5.77
C ALA A 174 -15.64 -22.77 6.03
N GLY A 175 -15.29 -23.07 7.29
CA GLY A 175 -14.28 -24.05 7.65
C GLY A 175 -12.86 -23.69 7.20
N VAL A 176 -12.56 -22.40 7.06
CA VAL A 176 -11.24 -21.89 6.66
C VAL A 176 -10.42 -21.55 7.90
N GLU A 177 -9.35 -22.29 8.15
CA GLU A 177 -8.46 -22.03 9.28
C GLU A 177 -7.46 -20.91 8.97
N THR A 178 -7.30 -20.00 9.94
CA THR A 178 -6.39 -18.84 9.86
C THR A 178 -5.37 -18.85 11.00
N GLN A 179 -4.27 -18.13 10.84
CA GLN A 179 -3.18 -18.03 11.80
C GLN A 179 -2.52 -16.64 11.82
N GLY A 180 -1.78 -16.36 12.89
CA GLY A 180 -1.04 -15.11 13.06
C GLY A 180 -1.94 -13.91 13.36
N ALA A 181 -1.33 -12.72 13.43
CA ALA A 181 -2.06 -11.48 13.64
C ALA A 181 -2.78 -11.04 12.36
N PRO A 182 -3.99 -10.46 12.46
CA PRO A 182 -4.65 -9.82 11.33
C PRO A 182 -3.81 -8.70 10.74
N VAL A 183 -3.86 -8.56 9.41
CA VAL A 183 -3.20 -7.47 8.70
C VAL A 183 -4.25 -6.45 8.26
N TYR A 184 -4.05 -5.20 8.65
CA TYR A 184 -4.86 -4.08 8.19
C TYR A 184 -4.18 -3.39 7.00
N ALA A 185 -4.83 -3.38 5.83
CA ALA A 185 -4.29 -2.84 4.58
C ALA A 185 -5.07 -1.58 4.14
N ARG A 186 -4.34 -0.46 4.00
CA ARG A 186 -4.88 0.85 3.58
C ARG A 186 -4.34 1.19 2.20
N TYR A 187 -5.23 1.37 1.22
CA TYR A 187 -4.82 1.59 -0.18
C TYR A 187 -4.80 3.06 -0.55
N ASP A 188 -5.79 3.80 -0.07
CA ASP A 188 -6.03 5.14 -0.56
C ASP A 188 -5.35 6.21 0.29
N PRO A 189 -4.92 7.31 -0.33
CA PRO A 189 -4.40 8.46 0.39
C PRO A 189 -5.53 9.29 1.06
N PRO A 190 -5.19 10.21 1.99
CA PRO A 190 -6.18 10.95 2.77
C PRO A 190 -7.09 11.89 1.95
N TRP A 191 -6.71 12.28 0.73
CA TRP A 191 -7.55 13.12 -0.13
C TRP A 191 -8.68 12.37 -0.83
N VAL A 192 -8.63 11.03 -0.92
CA VAL A 192 -9.73 10.24 -1.45
C VAL A 192 -10.91 10.32 -0.47
N PRO A 193 -12.13 10.67 -0.93
CA PRO A 193 -13.31 10.71 -0.06
C PRO A 193 -13.50 9.39 0.68
N TRP A 194 -13.80 9.46 1.98
CA TRP A 194 -13.79 8.30 2.89
C TRP A 194 -14.69 7.13 2.42
N PHE A 195 -15.81 7.42 1.77
CA PHE A 195 -16.75 6.42 1.25
C PHE A 195 -16.28 5.76 -0.05
N MET A 196 -15.26 6.32 -0.72
CA MET A 196 -14.63 5.74 -1.92
C MET A 196 -13.33 4.99 -1.61
N ARG A 197 -12.78 5.15 -0.40
CA ARG A 197 -11.56 4.46 0.01
C ARG A 197 -11.77 2.95 0.03
N ARG A 198 -10.75 2.22 -0.39
CA ARG A 198 -10.56 0.79 -0.24
C ARG A 198 -9.69 0.53 0.98
N ASN A 199 -10.27 -0.21 1.90
CA ASN A 199 -9.62 -0.80 3.04
C ASN A 199 -9.80 -2.31 2.98
N GLU A 200 -8.83 -3.04 3.49
CA GLU A 200 -8.92 -4.49 3.59
C GLU A 200 -8.38 -5.00 4.92
N ILE A 201 -8.93 -6.12 5.38
CA ILE A 201 -8.36 -6.91 6.48
C ILE A 201 -8.02 -8.28 5.94
N TRP A 202 -6.81 -8.75 6.25
CA TRP A 202 -6.30 -10.03 5.79
C TRP A 202 -6.04 -10.95 6.99
N LEU A 203 -6.53 -12.18 6.91
CA LEU A 203 -6.19 -13.27 7.83
C LEU A 203 -5.34 -14.29 7.08
N GLN A 204 -4.14 -14.59 7.57
CA GLN A 204 -3.26 -15.55 6.91
C GLN A 204 -3.87 -16.95 7.06
N LEU A 205 -3.91 -17.73 5.98
CA LEU A 205 -4.34 -19.13 6.06
C LEU A 205 -3.30 -19.98 6.80
N ARG A 206 -3.77 -21.04 7.45
CA ARG A 206 -2.93 -22.07 8.07
C ARG A 206 -2.21 -22.94 7.06
#